data_AF-A0AAU9Q4Y4-F1
#
_entry.id   AF-A0AAU9Q4Y4-F1
#
_cell.length_a   1.000
_cell.length_b   1.000
_cell.length_c   1.000
_cell.angle_alpha   90.00
_cell.angle_beta   90.00
_cell.angle_gamma   90.00
#
_symmetry.space_group_name_H-M   'P 1'
#
loop_
_entity.id
_entity.type
_entity.pdbx_description
1 polymer ?
#
loop_
_entity_poly.entity_id
_entity_poly.type
_entity_poly.pdbx_seq_one_letter_code
_entity_poly.pdbx_strand_id
1 'polypeptide(L)'
;MLKPSRQDREQRFIQRARQKYGEQYDYSEVKYVNLTTQVKVICPKHGPFHTSPKNFLAAVKKIGCPSCSRSQGGKRRPQTSSESNESKGCGTDNFNVRGGTKQHQDLLLKVFV
;
A
#
# COMPACT_ATOMS: atom_id res chain seq x y z
N MET A 1 -17.71 38.29 -15.83
CA MET A 1 -17.04 36.98 -15.64
C MET A 1 -18.09 35.94 -15.30
N LEU A 2 -18.43 35.05 -16.24
CA LEU A 2 -19.38 33.96 -15.98
C LEU A 2 -18.74 32.95 -15.03
N LYS A 3 -19.32 32.77 -13.85
CA LYS A 3 -18.86 31.75 -12.90
C LYS A 3 -19.25 30.38 -13.48
N PRO A 4 -18.32 29.42 -13.58
CA PRO A 4 -18.64 28.11 -14.15
C PRO A 4 -19.70 27.39 -13.31
N SER A 5 -20.66 26.77 -14.00
CA SER A 5 -21.69 25.93 -13.39
C SER A 5 -21.06 24.78 -12.60
N ARG A 6 -21.80 24.19 -11.65
CA ARG A 6 -21.34 22.99 -10.92
C ARG A 6 -21.08 21.82 -11.87
N GLN A 7 -21.97 21.64 -12.85
CA GLN A 7 -21.87 20.57 -13.85
C GLN A 7 -20.60 20.68 -14.70
N ASP A 8 -20.20 21.89 -15.07
CA ASP A 8 -18.97 22.16 -15.83
C ASP A 8 -17.71 21.65 -15.10
N ARG A 9 -17.69 21.79 -13.77
CA ARG A 9 -16.57 21.34 -12.93
C ARG A 9 -16.51 19.81 -12.85
N GLU A 10 -17.66 19.17 -12.70
CA GLU A 10 -17.80 17.71 -12.71
C GLU A 10 -17.35 17.14 -14.07
N GLN A 11 -17.84 17.71 -15.17
CA GLN A 11 -17.45 17.31 -16.52
C GLN A 11 -15.95 17.48 -16.78
N ARG A 12 -15.36 18.62 -16.37
CA ARG A 12 -13.91 18.83 -16.46
C ARG A 12 -13.11 17.79 -15.69
N PHE A 13 -13.59 17.38 -14.51
CA PHE A 13 -12.94 16.33 -13.74
C PHE A 13 -13.03 14.97 -14.47
N ILE A 14 -14.22 14.59 -14.95
CA ILE A 14 -14.45 13.33 -15.65
C ILE A 14 -13.62 13.27 -16.94
N GLN A 15 -13.53 14.36 -17.70
CA GLN A 15 -12.72 14.42 -18.93
C GLN A 15 -11.23 14.17 -18.64
N ARG A 16 -10.67 14.83 -17.62
CA ARG A 16 -9.27 14.62 -17.21
C ARG A 16 -9.03 13.21 -16.66
N ALA A 17 -10.00 12.68 -15.92
CA ALA A 17 -9.97 11.32 -15.41
C ALA A 17 -9.92 10.28 -16.55
N ARG A 18 -10.79 10.44 -17.56
CA ARG A 18 -10.82 9.60 -18.77
C ARG A 18 -9.53 9.72 -19.58
N GLN A 19 -8.93 10.90 -19.71
CA GLN A 19 -7.64 11.03 -20.39
C GLN A 19 -6.51 10.24 -19.69
N LYS A 20 -6.53 10.15 -18.35
CA LYS A 20 -5.46 9.51 -17.58
C LYS A 20 -5.64 7.99 -17.41
N TYR A 21 -6.87 7.55 -17.20
CA TYR A 21 -7.21 6.14 -16.91
C TYR A 21 -8.02 5.45 -18.02
N GLY A 22 -8.48 6.18 -19.04
CA GLY A 22 -9.41 5.68 -20.04
C GLY A 22 -10.81 5.44 -19.46
N GLU A 23 -11.49 4.47 -20.06
CA GLU A 23 -12.84 4.02 -19.67
C GLU A 23 -12.79 2.86 -18.64
N GLN A 24 -11.74 2.81 -17.82
CA GLN A 24 -11.54 1.73 -16.83
C GLN A 24 -12.39 1.87 -15.56
N TYR A 25 -13.02 3.03 -15.36
CA TYR A 25 -13.75 3.36 -14.14
C TYR A 25 -15.08 4.03 -14.48
N ASP A 26 -16.10 3.74 -13.68
CA ASP A 26 -17.40 4.39 -13.78
C ASP A 26 -17.43 5.65 -12.93
N TYR A 27 -17.81 6.76 -13.56
CA TYR A 27 -17.86 8.09 -12.96
C TYR A 27 -19.30 8.58 -12.68
N SER A 28 -20.29 7.69 -12.77
CA SER A 28 -21.73 8.01 -12.67
C SER A 28 -22.13 8.67 -11.34
N GLU A 29 -21.40 8.40 -10.27
CA GLU A 29 -21.67 8.94 -8.92
C GLU A 29 -20.65 10.01 -8.47
N VAL A 30 -19.85 10.56 -9.40
CA VAL A 30 -18.86 11.57 -9.05
C VAL A 30 -19.54 12.90 -8.72
N LYS A 31 -19.45 13.31 -7.46
CA LYS A 31 -19.88 14.64 -6.98
C LYS A 31 -18.66 15.52 -6.73
N TYR A 32 -18.37 16.45 -7.64
CA TYR A 32 -17.19 17.31 -7.53
C TYR A 32 -17.52 18.59 -6.78
N VAL A 33 -17.01 18.71 -5.54
CA VAL A 33 -17.16 19.92 -4.72
C VAL A 33 -15.89 20.78 -4.79
N ASN A 34 -14.74 20.19 -4.45
CA ASN A 34 -13.43 20.85 -4.42
C ASN A 34 -12.32 19.85 -4.77
N LEU A 35 -11.08 20.36 -4.91
CA LEU A 35 -9.89 19.53 -5.18
C LEU A 35 -9.51 18.58 -4.03
N THR A 36 -9.88 18.93 -2.80
CA THR A 36 -9.55 18.20 -1.57
C THR A 36 -10.66 17.23 -1.14
N THR A 37 -11.92 17.58 -1.41
CA THR A 37 -13.08 16.74 -1.09
C THR A 37 -12.98 15.42 -1.81
N GLN A 38 -13.16 14.32 -1.07
CA GLN A 38 -13.11 12.98 -1.65
C GLN A 38 -14.29 12.79 -2.63
N VAL A 39 -13.99 12.24 -3.80
CA VAL A 39 -14.97 11.81 -4.78
C VAL A 39 -15.08 10.29 -4.77
N LYS A 40 -16.28 9.79 -5.02
CA LYS A 40 -16.56 8.36 -5.17
C LYS A 40 -16.38 7.98 -6.64
N VAL A 41 -15.48 7.04 -6.89
CA VAL A 41 -15.23 6.48 -8.23
C VAL A 41 -15.46 4.98 -8.14
N ILE A 42 -16.08 4.39 -9.16
CA ILE A 42 -16.45 2.97 -9.14
C ILE A 42 -15.46 2.21 -10.04
N CYS A 43 -14.81 1.21 -9.45
CA CYS A 43 -14.01 0.26 -10.21
C CYS A 43 -14.88 -0.96 -10.55
N PRO A 44 -15.03 -1.35 -11.82
CA PRO A 44 -15.85 -2.50 -12.20
C PRO A 44 -15.33 -3.83 -11.61
N LYS A 45 -14.05 -3.90 -11.25
CA LYS A 45 -13.41 -5.12 -10.70
C LYS A 45 -13.47 -5.22 -9.17
N HIS A 46 -13.48 -4.09 -8.47
CA HIS A 46 -13.30 -4.05 -7.00
C HIS A 46 -14.35 -3.20 -6.27
N GLY A 47 -15.30 -2.62 -7.00
CA GLY A 47 -16.37 -1.80 -6.46
C GLY A 47 -16.01 -0.32 -6.25
N PRO A 48 -16.86 0.41 -5.51
CA PRO A 48 -16.69 1.84 -5.24
C PRO A 48 -15.51 2.12 -4.30
N PHE A 49 -14.75 3.17 -4.58
CA PHE A 49 -13.68 3.68 -3.72
C PHE A 49 -13.68 5.21 -3.65
N HIS A 50 -13.09 5.73 -2.59
CA HIS A 50 -13.01 7.17 -2.34
C HIS A 50 -11.60 7.69 -2.63
N THR A 51 -11.50 8.79 -3.36
CA THR A 51 -10.21 9.42 -3.69
C THR A 51 -10.35 10.93 -3.80
N SER A 52 -9.34 11.68 -3.40
CA SER A 52 -9.34 13.14 -3.61
C SER A 52 -9.00 13.47 -5.07
N PRO A 53 -9.70 14.41 -5.73
CA PRO A 53 -9.45 14.81 -7.12
C PRO A 53 -8.02 15.29 -7.38
N LYS A 54 -7.43 16.05 -6.45
CA LYS A 54 -6.04 16.51 -6.52
C LYS A 54 -5.06 15.35 -6.68
N ASN A 55 -5.23 14.31 -5.88
CA ASN A 55 -4.38 13.13 -5.90
C ASN A 55 -4.69 12.26 -7.13
N PHE A 56 -5.97 12.06 -7.44
CA PHE A 56 -6.41 11.26 -8.58
C PHE A 56 -5.84 11.79 -9.92
N LEU A 57 -5.86 13.11 -10.10
CA LEU A 57 -5.36 13.81 -11.30
C LEU A 57 -3.88 14.18 -11.25
N ALA A 58 -3.16 13.92 -10.15
CA ALA A 58 -1.75 14.30 -10.02
C ALA A 58 -0.89 13.68 -11.15
N ALA A 59 -0.04 14.47 -11.81
CA ALA A 59 0.75 13.99 -12.96
C ALA A 59 1.78 12.91 -12.57
N VAL A 60 2.30 12.95 -11.34
CA VAL A 60 3.47 12.17 -10.89
C VAL A 60 3.16 10.67 -10.70
N LYS A 61 1.95 10.31 -10.25
CA LYS A 61 1.57 8.90 -10.01
C LYS A 61 0.15 8.62 -10.49
N LYS A 62 -0.07 7.42 -11.03
CA LYS A 62 -1.41 6.90 -11.32
C LYS A 62 -2.01 6.36 -10.01
N ILE A 63 -2.88 7.15 -9.39
CA ILE A 63 -3.59 6.82 -8.16
C ILE A 63 -4.98 6.33 -8.58
N GLY A 64 -5.11 5.01 -8.70
CA GLY A 64 -6.37 4.33 -9.03
C GLY A 64 -6.87 3.47 -7.87
N CYS A 65 -7.71 2.47 -8.19
CA CYS A 65 -8.18 1.52 -7.20
C CYS A 65 -6.99 0.82 -6.49
N PRO A 66 -6.92 0.82 -5.15
CA PRO A 66 -5.80 0.24 -4.39
C PRO A 66 -5.66 -1.28 -4.61
N SER A 67 -6.78 -1.97 -4.90
CA SER A 67 -6.77 -3.39 -5.22
C SER A 67 -6.22 -3.66 -6.63
N CYS A 68 -6.54 -2.81 -7.62
CA CYS A 68 -5.94 -2.86 -8.96
C CYS A 68 -4.43 -2.59 -8.93
N SER A 69 -3.98 -1.62 -8.12
CA SER A 69 -2.56 -1.29 -8.05
C SER A 69 -1.73 -2.37 -7.35
N ARG A 70 -2.28 -2.99 -6.30
CA ARG A 70 -1.64 -4.12 -5.62
C ARG A 70 -1.51 -5.36 -6.50
N SER A 71 -2.51 -5.66 -7.32
CA SER A 71 -2.48 -6.83 -8.21
C SER A 71 -1.44 -6.72 -9.32
N GLN A 72 -1.08 -5.50 -9.77
CA GLN A 72 0.00 -5.32 -10.75
C GLN A 72 1.41 -5.38 -10.14
N GLY A 73 1.56 -5.09 -8.85
CA GLY A 73 2.87 -4.99 -8.17
C GLY A 73 3.42 -6.30 -7.60
N GLY A 74 2.78 -7.45 -7.88
CA GLY A 74 2.97 -8.67 -7.09
C GLY A 74 3.51 -9.88 -7.86
N LYS A 75 4.77 -9.86 -8.31
CA LYS A 75 5.55 -11.10 -8.33
C LYS A 75 6.03 -11.40 -6.90
N ARG A 76 5.12 -11.64 -5.95
CA ARG A 76 5.52 -12.16 -4.64
C ARG A 76 5.49 -13.69 -4.75
N ARG A 77 6.62 -14.30 -4.39
CA ARG A 77 6.93 -15.74 -4.39
C ARG A 77 5.72 -16.59 -3.97
N PRO A 78 5.51 -17.78 -4.55
CA PRO A 78 4.39 -18.66 -4.18
C PRO A 78 4.42 -18.93 -2.67
N GLN A 79 3.26 -18.82 -2.02
CA GLN A 79 3.06 -19.34 -0.68
C GLN A 79 2.88 -20.86 -0.80
N THR A 80 3.97 -21.63 -0.69
CA THR A 80 3.87 -23.06 -0.45
C THR A 80 3.59 -23.27 1.04
N SER A 81 2.35 -23.03 1.46
CA SER A 81 1.85 -23.42 2.77
C SER A 81 1.12 -24.75 2.63
N SER A 82 1.88 -25.83 2.46
CA SER A 82 1.39 -27.21 2.66
C SER A 82 2.43 -28.11 3.30
N GLU A 83 3.48 -27.57 3.90
CA GLU A 83 4.36 -28.32 4.79
C GLU A 83 4.10 -27.82 6.20
N SER A 84 3.59 -28.73 7.03
CA SER A 84 3.56 -28.65 8.48
C SER A 84 4.86 -28.03 8.99
N ASN A 85 4.75 -26.88 9.65
CA ASN A 85 5.84 -26.24 10.36
C ASN A 85 6.28 -27.18 11.50
N GLU A 86 7.22 -28.08 11.24
CA GLU A 86 8.07 -28.58 12.31
C GLU A 86 8.94 -27.41 12.78
N SER A 87 8.81 -27.09 14.05
CA SER A 87 9.60 -26.08 14.75
C SER A 87 11.07 -26.50 14.78
N LYS A 88 11.77 -26.30 13.66
CA LYS A 88 13.24 -26.26 13.66
C LYS A 88 13.61 -24.93 14.32
N GLY A 89 13.98 -24.99 15.60
CA GLY A 89 14.56 -23.87 16.31
C GLY A 89 15.68 -23.25 15.46
N CYS A 90 15.79 -21.92 15.46
CA CYS A 90 16.94 -21.30 14.82
C CYS A 90 18.20 -21.81 15.52
N GLY A 91 19.11 -22.45 14.78
CA GLY A 91 20.44 -22.85 15.25
C GLY A 91 21.35 -21.63 15.43
N THR A 92 20.82 -20.59 16.06
CA THR A 92 21.60 -19.49 16.58
C THR A 92 21.41 -19.54 18.09
N ASP A 93 22.30 -20.24 18.76
CA ASP A 93 22.47 -20.17 20.22
C ASP A 93 23.08 -18.82 20.63
N ASN A 94 22.82 -17.76 19.88
CA ASN A 94 23.29 -16.43 20.17
C ASN A 94 22.14 -15.64 20.78
N PHE A 95 21.78 -16.04 21.99
CA PHE A 95 21.20 -15.14 22.96
C PHE A 95 22.19 -13.99 23.14
N ASN A 96 21.98 -12.89 22.41
CA ASN A 96 22.56 -11.60 22.75
C ASN A 96 21.88 -11.08 24.02
N VAL A 97 22.10 -11.78 25.13
CA VAL A 97 21.80 -11.31 26.48
C VAL A 97 23.09 -10.67 26.95
N ARG A 98 23.05 -9.36 27.21
CA ARG A 98 24.07 -8.68 28.01
C ARG A 98 24.16 -9.41 29.36
N GLY A 99 25.12 -10.33 29.50
CA GLY A 99 25.31 -11.08 30.75
C GLY A 99 26.21 -12.30 30.58
N GLY A 100 27.43 -12.18 31.12
CA GLY A 100 28.45 -13.21 31.40
C GLY A 100 28.32 -14.60 30.78
N THR A 101 29.27 -14.96 29.91
CA THR A 101 29.49 -16.33 29.46
C THR A 101 29.91 -17.21 30.64
N LYS A 102 29.13 -18.26 30.95
CA LYS A 102 29.48 -19.30 31.94
C LYS A 102 30.38 -20.41 31.37
N GLN A 103 30.80 -20.29 30.11
CA GLN A 103 31.42 -21.39 29.36
C GLN A 103 32.91 -21.59 29.65
N HIS A 104 33.57 -20.65 30.33
CA HIS A 104 34.96 -20.80 30.77
C HIS A 104 35.15 -20.26 32.19
N GLN A 105 34.65 -20.99 33.19
CA GLN A 105 34.99 -20.71 34.60
C GLN A 105 36.47 -20.99 34.89
N ASP A 106 37.05 -21.93 34.16
CA ASP A 106 38.47 -22.33 34.18
C ASP A 106 39.44 -21.21 33.75
N LEU A 107 38.97 -20.19 33.02
CA LEU A 107 39.78 -19.00 32.70
C LEU A 107 39.78 -17.97 33.85
N LEU A 108 38.77 -17.97 34.72
CA LEU A 108 38.69 -17.08 35.90
C LEU A 108 39.65 -17.51 37.02
N LEU A 109 39.97 -18.81 37.12
CA LEU A 109 40.91 -19.32 38.13
C LEU A 109 42.39 -19.11 37.76
N LYS A 110 42.69 -18.78 36.49
CA LYS A 110 44.06 -18.49 36.02
C LYS A 110 44.54 -17.06 36.29
N VAL A 111 43.66 -16.21 36.83
CA VAL A 111 43.97 -14.81 37.16
C VAL A 111 44.31 -14.64 38.66
N PHE A 112 44.05 -15.66 39.48
CA PHE A 112 44.27 -15.62 40.93
C PHE A 112 45.30 -16.64 41.47
N VAL A 113 46.29 -17.01 40.66
CA VAL A 113 47.56 -17.61 41.10
C VAL A 113 48.71 -16.95 40.35
#